data_AF-A0A8W8LGF8-F1
#
_entry.id   AF-A0A8W8LGF8-F1
#
_cell.length_a   1.000
_cell.length_b   1.000
_cell.length_c   1.000
_cell.angle_alpha   90.00
_cell.angle_beta   90.00
_cell.angle_gamma   90.00
#
_symmetry.space_group_name_H-M   'P 1'
#
loop_
_entity.id
_entity.type
_entity.pdbx_description
1 polymer ?
#
loop_
_entity_poly.entity_id
_entity_poly.type
_entity_poly.pdbx_seq_one_letter_code
_entity_poly.pdbx_strand_id
1 'polypeptide(L)'
;IRVSRPSREREHDGADDLLNAERAHLLNCKKALEAQLRSVQQQLQVLDAARRRLFNVLNERSRVMDLLNHALSAANAGSQSAPIGVGRSRTSMDGRLSRLQDMSGQPDPLGPYTPEADQALVDAEEARARSAYLRRELKDAIDRTEKLQKAAHKSVNDGITQKVAETITLKQHLGVGLGENRHGIHRAQRWYDATDKARGYTMGPVAYSDIATRERLDRPMVKVFQRHPGTQLPEAQEIIRSGDGLLQSLSATSRNIGLLKLSQLRLRNDIKGKGLASSVDSSIIRLRRRKSDHRWTLGEAF
;
A
#
# COMPACT_ATOMS: atom_id res chain seq x y z
N ILE A 1 0.23 9.07 -2.83
CA ILE A 1 -0.34 7.83 -3.43
C ILE A 1 -1.82 8.03 -3.83
N ARG A 2 -2.56 8.97 -3.23
CA ARG A 2 -3.83 9.49 -3.78
C ARG A 2 -3.71 10.99 -4.09
N VAL A 3 -3.54 11.35 -5.37
CA VAL A 3 -3.23 12.74 -5.81
C VAL A 3 -4.51 13.56 -6.04
N SER A 4 -5.60 12.94 -6.48
CA SER A 4 -6.90 13.59 -6.66
C SER A 4 -7.80 13.39 -5.43
N ARG A 5 -7.88 14.39 -4.56
CA ARG A 5 -8.84 14.41 -3.43
C ARG A 5 -9.78 15.59 -3.52
N PRO A 6 -11.00 15.45 -2.97
CA PRO A 6 -11.86 16.61 -2.70
C PRO A 6 -11.14 17.60 -1.78
N SER A 7 -11.32 18.90 -2.00
CA SER A 7 -10.60 19.96 -1.27
C SER A 7 -10.78 19.92 0.25
N ARG A 8 -11.88 19.32 0.75
CA ARG A 8 -12.18 19.15 2.19
C ARG A 8 -11.64 17.86 2.80
N GLU A 9 -11.13 16.93 1.99
CA GLU A 9 -10.53 15.66 2.44
C GLU A 9 -9.05 15.58 2.08
N ARG A 10 -8.36 16.73 2.20
CA ARG A 10 -6.96 16.88 1.77
C ARG A 10 -5.96 16.25 2.75
N GLU A 11 -6.38 16.05 3.99
CA GLU A 11 -5.55 15.50 5.06
C GLU A 11 -5.24 14.01 4.84
N HIS A 12 -4.11 13.58 5.37
CA HIS A 12 -3.70 12.17 5.36
C HIS A 12 -4.70 11.35 6.18
N ASP A 13 -5.07 10.18 5.67
CA ASP A 13 -5.96 9.27 6.39
C ASP A 13 -5.38 7.86 6.43
N GLY A 14 -6.08 6.98 7.15
CA GLY A 14 -5.65 5.58 7.30
C GLY A 14 -5.57 4.80 5.98
N ALA A 15 -6.26 5.21 4.91
CA ALA A 15 -6.08 4.57 3.60
C ALA A 15 -4.71 4.88 3.00
N ASP A 16 -4.18 6.07 3.28
CA ASP A 16 -2.81 6.41 2.87
C ASP A 16 -1.75 5.70 3.69
N ASP A 17 -1.98 5.56 5.00
CA ASP A 17 -1.09 4.80 5.88
C ASP A 17 -0.97 3.34 5.40
N LEU A 18 -2.10 2.71 5.05
CA LEU A 18 -2.11 1.36 4.47
C LEU A 18 -1.30 1.28 3.17
N LEU A 19 -1.52 2.23 2.25
CA LEU A 19 -0.81 2.27 0.97
C LEU A 19 0.70 2.53 1.12
N ASN A 20 1.07 3.39 2.08
CA ASN A 20 2.46 3.68 2.40
C ASN A 20 3.15 2.49 3.08
N ALA A 21 2.46 1.80 3.99
CA ALA A 21 2.96 0.61 4.65
C ALA A 21 3.25 -0.51 3.64
N GLU A 22 2.32 -0.77 2.71
CA GLU A 22 2.54 -1.74 1.63
C GLU A 22 3.72 -1.33 0.75
N ARG A 23 3.81 -0.06 0.35
CA ARG A 23 4.96 0.44 -0.41
C ARG A 23 6.27 0.20 0.33
N ALA A 24 6.33 0.48 1.63
CA ALA A 24 7.51 0.25 2.45
C ALA A 24 7.87 -1.25 2.51
N HIS A 25 6.89 -2.13 2.74
CA HIS A 25 7.09 -3.58 2.74
C HIS A 25 7.61 -4.11 1.40
N LEU A 26 7.04 -3.67 0.28
CA LEU A 26 7.48 -4.07 -1.06
C LEU A 26 8.87 -3.56 -1.39
N LEU A 27 9.23 -2.34 -0.97
CA LEU A 27 10.59 -1.83 -1.10
C LEU A 27 11.60 -2.63 -0.29
N ASN A 28 11.24 -3.09 0.91
CA ASN A 28 12.09 -3.94 1.72
C ASN A 28 12.28 -5.33 1.07
N CYS A 29 11.21 -5.93 0.54
CA CYS A 29 11.30 -7.18 -0.21
C CYS A 29 12.20 -7.03 -1.46
N LYS A 30 12.05 -5.91 -2.19
CA LYS A 30 12.91 -5.60 -3.34
C LYS A 30 14.38 -5.53 -2.95
N LYS A 31 14.72 -4.79 -1.89
CA LYS A 31 16.11 -4.68 -1.39
C LYS A 31 16.69 -6.05 -1.02
N ALA A 32 15.89 -6.90 -0.38
CA ALA A 32 16.32 -8.25 -0.03
C ALA A 32 16.62 -9.11 -1.27
N LEU A 33 15.75 -9.07 -2.28
CA LEU A 33 15.97 -9.79 -3.55
C LEU A 33 17.16 -9.24 -4.34
N GLU A 34 17.39 -7.92 -4.33
CA GLU A 34 18.56 -7.30 -4.95
C GLU A 34 19.87 -7.70 -4.26
N ALA A 35 19.86 -7.92 -2.95
CA ALA A 35 21.01 -8.46 -2.22
C ALA A 35 21.29 -9.92 -2.64
N GLN A 36 20.25 -10.76 -2.72
CA GLN A 36 20.36 -12.14 -3.19
C GLN A 36 20.88 -12.21 -4.64
N LEU A 37 20.42 -11.31 -5.51
CA LEU A 37 20.90 -11.21 -6.89
C LEU A 37 22.40 -10.93 -6.95
N ARG A 38 22.92 -10.03 -6.10
CA ARG A 38 24.37 -9.75 -6.03
C ARG A 38 25.16 -10.98 -5.59
N SER A 39 24.67 -11.72 -4.60
CA SER A 39 25.29 -12.99 -4.17
C SER A 39 25.33 -14.02 -5.30
N VAL A 40 24.25 -14.14 -6.07
CA VAL A 40 24.19 -15.02 -7.26
C VAL A 40 25.19 -14.58 -8.33
N GLN A 41 25.27 -13.29 -8.62
CA GLN A 41 26.24 -12.75 -9.58
C GLN A 41 27.68 -13.04 -9.17
N GLN A 42 28.02 -12.85 -7.89
CA GLN A 42 29.34 -13.19 -7.36
C GLN A 42 29.63 -14.69 -7.49
N GLN A 43 28.66 -15.54 -7.15
CA GLN A 43 28.86 -17.00 -7.27
C GLN A 43 29.00 -17.47 -8.72
N LEU A 44 28.36 -16.80 -9.68
CA LEU A 44 28.55 -17.08 -11.10
C LEU A 44 29.98 -16.77 -11.56
N GLN A 45 30.61 -15.71 -11.03
CA GLN A 45 32.01 -15.41 -11.31
C GLN A 45 32.94 -16.48 -10.73
N VAL A 46 32.69 -16.95 -9.51
CA VAL A 46 33.45 -18.04 -8.87
C VAL A 46 33.34 -19.33 -9.68
N LEU A 47 32.14 -19.67 -10.16
CA LEU A 47 31.93 -20.85 -11.01
C LEU A 47 32.63 -20.74 -12.37
N ASP A 48 32.63 -19.57 -13.00
CA ASP A 48 33.34 -19.34 -14.26
C ASP A 48 34.86 -19.48 -14.07
N ALA A 49 35.41 -18.92 -12.98
CA ALA A 49 36.82 -19.07 -12.63
C ALA A 49 37.21 -20.54 -12.40
N ALA A 50 36.42 -21.28 -11.62
CA ALA A 50 36.64 -22.72 -11.38
C ALA A 50 36.56 -23.53 -12.68
N ARG A 51 35.59 -23.24 -13.55
CA ARG A 51 35.44 -23.87 -14.87
C ARG A 51 36.67 -23.63 -15.75
N ARG A 52 37.16 -22.39 -15.83
CA ARG A 52 38.37 -22.05 -16.61
C ARG A 52 39.60 -22.77 -16.06
N ARG A 53 39.76 -22.81 -14.73
CA ARG A 53 40.87 -23.51 -14.07
C ARG A 53 40.85 -25.01 -14.41
N LEU A 54 39.71 -25.67 -14.24
CA LEU A 54 39.54 -27.08 -14.62
C LEU A 54 39.85 -27.33 -16.10
N PHE A 55 39.36 -26.47 -17.00
CA PHE A 55 39.64 -26.60 -18.43
C PHE A 55 41.13 -26.48 -18.75
N ASN A 56 41.83 -25.56 -18.09
CA ASN A 56 43.28 -25.40 -18.26
C ASN A 56 44.03 -26.64 -17.78
N VAL A 57 43.69 -27.16 -16.59
CA VAL A 57 44.30 -28.38 -16.05
C VAL A 57 44.04 -29.57 -16.97
N LEU A 58 42.81 -29.75 -17.45
CA LEU A 58 42.47 -30.83 -18.38
C LEU A 58 43.26 -30.74 -19.68
N ASN A 59 43.42 -29.55 -20.25
CA ASN A 59 44.23 -29.33 -21.46
C ASN A 59 45.72 -29.55 -21.22
N GLU A 60 46.24 -29.19 -20.05
CA GLU A 60 47.62 -29.47 -19.69
C GLU A 60 47.85 -30.98 -19.58
N ARG A 61 46.96 -31.68 -18.85
CA ARG A 61 47.03 -33.13 -18.68
C ARG A 61 46.89 -33.87 -20.00
N SER A 62 46.00 -33.45 -20.91
CA SER A 62 45.88 -34.07 -22.24
C SER A 62 47.17 -33.92 -23.04
N ARG A 63 47.79 -32.72 -23.04
CA ARG A 63 49.09 -32.49 -23.70
C ARG A 63 50.21 -33.34 -23.11
N VAL A 64 50.26 -33.49 -21.78
CA VAL A 64 51.26 -34.35 -21.11
C VAL A 64 51.08 -35.81 -21.55
N MET A 65 49.84 -36.30 -21.64
CA MET A 65 49.54 -37.65 -22.13
C MET A 65 49.94 -37.85 -23.59
N ASP A 66 49.69 -36.86 -24.46
CA ASP A 66 50.12 -36.91 -25.86
C ASP A 66 51.65 -36.97 -25.99
N LEU A 67 52.36 -36.15 -25.21
CA LEU A 67 53.83 -36.15 -25.18
C LEU A 67 54.39 -37.48 -24.66
N LEU A 68 53.79 -38.06 -23.62
CA LEU A 68 54.19 -39.37 -23.09
C LEU A 68 54.00 -40.48 -24.12
N ASN A 69 52.88 -40.49 -24.83
CA ASN A 69 52.62 -41.44 -25.91
C ASN A 69 53.68 -41.29 -27.03
N HIS A 70 54.00 -40.07 -27.45
CA HIS A 70 55.06 -39.83 -28.44
C HIS A 70 56.45 -40.27 -27.95
N ALA A 71 56.80 -40.01 -26.69
CA ALA A 71 58.06 -40.44 -26.10
C ALA A 71 58.19 -41.97 -26.02
N LEU A 72 57.12 -42.66 -25.63
CA LEU A 72 57.04 -44.13 -25.65
C LEU A 72 57.16 -44.71 -27.07
N SER A 73 56.46 -44.11 -28.04
CA SER A 73 56.55 -44.52 -29.45
C SER A 73 57.97 -44.31 -30.01
N ALA A 74 58.63 -43.19 -29.71
CA ALA A 74 59.99 -42.91 -30.14
C ALA A 74 61.02 -43.84 -29.49
N ALA A 75 60.88 -44.15 -28.19
CA ALA A 75 61.73 -45.10 -27.49
C ALA A 75 61.62 -46.53 -28.03
N ASN A 76 60.42 -46.94 -28.46
CA ASN A 76 60.20 -48.24 -29.09
C ASN A 76 60.69 -48.29 -30.55
N ALA A 77 60.62 -47.18 -31.30
CA ALA A 77 61.14 -47.08 -32.66
C ALA A 77 62.68 -47.07 -32.71
N GLY A 78 63.34 -46.40 -31.76
CA GLY A 78 64.81 -46.39 -31.63
C GLY A 78 65.42 -47.73 -31.23
N SER A 79 64.60 -48.68 -30.76
CA SER A 79 65.03 -50.05 -30.39
C SER A 79 64.97 -51.04 -31.56
N GLN A 80 64.51 -50.63 -32.76
CA GLN A 80 64.34 -51.52 -33.92
C GLN A 80 65.51 -51.49 -34.93
N SER A 81 66.60 -50.78 -34.64
CA SER A 81 67.76 -50.68 -35.55
C SER A 81 69.01 -51.44 -35.06
N ALA A 82 68.86 -52.58 -34.39
CA ALA A 82 69.96 -53.50 -34.11
C ALA A 82 69.56 -54.94 -34.48
N PRO A 83 70.33 -55.66 -35.34
CA PRO A 83 69.97 -57.02 -35.70
C PRO A 83 70.42 -58.03 -34.64
N ILE A 84 69.51 -58.97 -34.37
CA ILE A 84 69.72 -60.36 -33.95
C ILE A 84 70.35 -60.60 -32.57
N GLY A 85 69.55 -61.24 -31.70
CA GLY A 85 70.00 -61.93 -30.50
C GLY A 85 68.84 -62.67 -29.84
N VAL A 86 68.55 -63.89 -30.30
CA VAL A 86 67.61 -64.81 -29.66
C VAL A 86 68.11 -65.11 -28.25
N GLY A 87 67.40 -64.65 -27.23
CA GLY A 87 67.72 -64.93 -25.84
C GLY A 87 66.69 -64.35 -24.87
N ARG A 88 65.91 -65.23 -24.25
CA ARG A 88 65.22 -65.13 -22.94
C ARG A 88 64.98 -63.71 -22.39
N SER A 89 63.72 -63.36 -22.13
CA SER A 89 63.16 -63.38 -20.77
C SER A 89 61.72 -62.82 -20.81
N ARG A 90 60.77 -63.61 -20.32
CA ARG A 90 59.52 -63.05 -19.76
C ARG A 90 59.93 -62.20 -18.56
N THR A 91 59.13 -61.17 -18.28
CA THR A 91 59.20 -60.20 -17.16
C THR A 91 59.94 -58.88 -17.43
N SER A 92 59.34 -57.81 -16.90
CA SER A 92 59.81 -56.41 -16.87
C SER A 92 59.34 -55.48 -18.00
N MET A 93 58.02 -55.35 -18.14
CA MET A 93 57.43 -54.03 -18.47
C MET A 93 57.36 -53.11 -17.23
N ASP A 94 57.63 -53.65 -16.03
CA ASP A 94 57.63 -52.92 -14.75
C ASP A 94 58.88 -52.06 -14.49
N GLY A 95 60.01 -52.34 -15.16
CA GLY A 95 61.31 -51.81 -14.73
C GLY A 95 61.77 -50.48 -15.34
N ARG A 96 61.05 -49.91 -16.33
CA ARG A 96 61.50 -48.69 -17.03
C ARG A 96 60.80 -47.40 -16.60
N LEU A 97 59.58 -47.48 -16.06
CA LEU A 97 58.90 -46.35 -15.43
C LEU A 97 59.34 -46.18 -13.95
N SER A 98 59.73 -47.28 -13.29
CA SER A 98 60.09 -47.29 -11.87
C SER A 98 61.44 -46.64 -11.53
N ARG A 99 62.28 -46.30 -12.52
CA ARG A 99 63.62 -45.71 -12.27
C ARG A 99 63.63 -44.20 -12.00
N LEU A 100 62.48 -43.54 -12.02
CA LEU A 100 62.30 -42.15 -11.58
C LEU A 100 61.65 -42.04 -10.20
N GLN A 101 61.31 -43.16 -9.57
CA GLN A 101 60.41 -43.19 -8.40
C GLN A 101 61.12 -43.18 -7.03
N ASP A 102 62.44 -43.32 -6.99
CA ASP A 102 63.22 -43.27 -5.76
C ASP A 102 64.11 -42.04 -5.77
N MET A 103 63.54 -40.87 -5.44
CA MET A 103 64.22 -39.83 -4.66
C MET A 103 63.25 -38.69 -4.36
N SER A 104 63.04 -38.45 -3.06
CA SER A 104 62.22 -37.39 -2.44
C SER A 104 60.71 -37.62 -2.51
N GLY A 105 60.01 -37.34 -1.40
CA GLY A 105 58.54 -37.37 -1.29
C GLY A 105 57.86 -36.26 -2.10
N GLN A 106 58.32 -36.04 -3.33
CA GLN A 106 57.75 -35.11 -4.28
C GLN A 106 56.69 -35.83 -5.13
N PRO A 107 55.54 -35.17 -5.36
CA PRO A 107 54.45 -35.75 -6.15
C PRO A 107 54.94 -36.08 -7.56
N ASP A 108 54.58 -37.28 -8.04
CA ASP A 108 54.96 -37.78 -9.37
C ASP A 108 54.43 -36.82 -10.45
N PRO A 109 55.31 -36.07 -11.14
CA PRO A 109 54.88 -35.07 -12.12
C PRO A 109 54.26 -35.70 -13.39
N LEU A 110 54.49 -37.00 -13.60
CA LEU A 110 54.03 -37.78 -14.75
C LEU A 110 52.77 -38.62 -14.42
N GLY A 111 52.37 -38.66 -13.15
CA GLY A 111 51.18 -39.37 -12.71
C GLY A 111 49.89 -38.71 -13.19
N PRO A 112 48.78 -39.48 -13.32
CA PRO A 112 47.47 -38.94 -13.70
C PRO A 112 46.89 -37.95 -12.67
N TYR A 113 47.49 -37.83 -11.48
CA TYR A 113 47.03 -37.04 -10.35
C TYR A 113 48.15 -36.13 -9.85
N THR A 114 48.11 -34.84 -10.23
CA THR A 114 49.00 -33.81 -9.71
C THR A 114 48.34 -32.99 -8.61
N PRO A 115 49.11 -32.35 -7.70
CA PRO A 115 48.55 -31.49 -6.67
C PRO A 115 47.74 -30.33 -7.24
N GLU A 116 48.10 -29.80 -8.42
CA GLU A 116 47.34 -28.75 -9.09
C GLU A 116 45.99 -29.24 -9.61
N ALA A 117 45.92 -30.50 -10.05
CA ALA A 117 44.68 -31.14 -10.48
C ALA A 117 43.76 -31.43 -9.30
N ASP A 118 44.32 -31.91 -8.20
CA ASP A 118 43.58 -32.12 -6.95
C ASP A 118 42.99 -30.80 -6.43
N GLN A 119 43.80 -29.73 -6.38
CA GLN A 119 43.32 -28.42 -5.96
C GLN A 119 42.21 -27.88 -6.89
N ALA A 120 42.34 -28.07 -8.21
CA ALA A 120 41.32 -27.61 -9.16
C ALA A 120 39.99 -28.39 -9.02
N LEU A 121 40.06 -29.68 -8.67
CA LEU A 121 38.88 -30.50 -8.35
C LEU A 121 38.22 -30.02 -7.05
N VAL A 122 39.00 -29.83 -5.98
CA VAL A 122 38.50 -29.34 -4.69
C VAL A 122 37.83 -27.96 -4.83
N ASP A 123 38.46 -27.02 -5.54
CA ASP A 123 37.89 -25.68 -5.79
C ASP A 123 36.55 -25.77 -6.53
N ALA A 124 36.43 -26.68 -7.50
CA ALA A 124 35.22 -26.88 -8.27
C ALA A 124 34.11 -27.56 -7.47
N GLU A 125 34.44 -28.53 -6.62
CA GLU A 125 33.51 -29.16 -5.69
C GLU A 125 32.97 -28.13 -4.69
N GLU A 126 33.83 -27.30 -4.11
CA GLU A 126 33.44 -26.23 -3.18
C GLU A 126 32.57 -25.18 -3.88
N ALA A 127 32.92 -24.76 -5.11
CA ALA A 127 32.12 -23.84 -5.90
C ALA A 127 30.73 -24.42 -6.24
N ARG A 128 30.66 -25.72 -6.55
CA ARG A 128 29.39 -26.42 -6.80
C ARG A 128 28.54 -26.56 -5.54
N ALA A 129 29.15 -26.87 -4.40
CA ALA A 129 28.48 -26.96 -3.11
C ALA A 129 27.88 -25.60 -2.69
N ARG A 130 28.67 -24.52 -2.76
CA ARG A 130 28.20 -23.14 -2.53
C ARG A 130 27.06 -22.75 -3.46
N SER A 131 27.15 -23.11 -4.74
CA SER A 131 26.09 -22.88 -5.71
C SER A 131 24.80 -23.63 -5.37
N ALA A 132 24.89 -24.88 -4.90
CA ALA A 132 23.74 -25.66 -4.49
C ALA A 132 23.06 -25.07 -3.23
N TYR A 133 23.85 -24.61 -2.27
CA TYR A 133 23.35 -23.91 -1.09
C TYR A 133 22.62 -22.62 -1.48
N LEU A 134 23.26 -21.77 -2.29
CA LEU A 134 22.69 -20.49 -2.73
C LEU A 134 21.38 -20.64 -3.51
N ARG A 135 21.24 -21.70 -4.32
CA ARG A 135 19.97 -22.01 -5.00
C ARG A 135 18.84 -22.32 -4.03
N ARG A 136 19.12 -23.03 -2.92
CA ARG A 136 18.11 -23.31 -1.88
C ARG A 136 17.71 -22.04 -1.16
N GLU A 137 18.68 -21.25 -0.72
CA GLU A 137 18.41 -19.96 -0.08
C GLU A 137 17.62 -18.99 -0.97
N LEU A 138 17.95 -18.93 -2.27
CA LEU A 138 17.24 -18.11 -3.23
C LEU A 138 15.78 -18.57 -3.38
N LYS A 139 15.54 -19.88 -3.44
CA LYS A 139 14.19 -20.44 -3.49
C LYS A 139 13.40 -20.05 -2.23
N ASP A 140 13.99 -20.24 -1.05
CA ASP A 140 13.35 -19.89 0.22
C ASP A 140 13.11 -18.37 0.36
N ALA A 141 14.00 -17.54 -0.19
CA ALA A 141 13.82 -16.09 -0.24
C ALA A 141 12.66 -15.71 -1.17
N ILE A 142 12.59 -16.28 -2.36
CA ILE A 142 11.50 -16.04 -3.32
C ILE A 142 10.16 -16.45 -2.70
N ASP A 143 10.05 -17.67 -2.16
CA ASP A 143 8.82 -18.18 -1.56
C ASP A 143 8.36 -17.30 -0.38
N ARG A 144 9.30 -16.84 0.47
CA ARG A 144 8.98 -15.89 1.55
C ARG A 144 8.50 -14.54 1.02
N THR A 145 9.18 -13.99 0.01
CA THR A 145 8.77 -12.70 -0.58
C THR A 145 7.41 -12.79 -1.25
N GLU A 146 7.11 -13.89 -1.92
CA GLU A 146 5.80 -14.12 -2.52
C GLU A 146 4.72 -14.15 -1.42
N LYS A 147 4.92 -14.93 -0.36
CA LYS A 147 3.98 -15.00 0.79
C LYS A 147 3.76 -13.62 1.43
N LEU A 148 4.84 -12.88 1.70
CA LEU A 148 4.76 -11.54 2.29
C LEU A 148 4.05 -10.55 1.36
N GLN A 149 4.34 -10.61 0.07
CA GLN A 149 3.65 -9.82 -0.94
C GLN A 149 2.15 -10.15 -0.97
N LYS A 150 1.76 -11.44 -0.94
CA LYS A 150 0.33 -11.83 -0.88
C LYS A 150 -0.35 -11.31 0.36
N ALA A 151 0.29 -11.46 1.52
CA ALA A 151 -0.24 -11.00 2.79
C ALA A 151 -0.42 -9.48 2.82
N ALA A 152 0.58 -8.72 2.36
CA ALA A 152 0.52 -7.26 2.29
C ALA A 152 -0.60 -6.78 1.34
N HIS A 153 -0.68 -7.34 0.13
CA HIS A 153 -1.74 -6.99 -0.83
C HIS A 153 -3.13 -7.30 -0.28
N LYS A 154 -3.32 -8.46 0.35
CA LYS A 154 -4.59 -8.85 0.95
C LYS A 154 -4.98 -7.88 2.08
N SER A 155 -4.07 -7.65 3.03
CA SER A 155 -4.30 -6.74 4.16
C SER A 155 -4.70 -5.34 3.72
N VAL A 156 -4.01 -4.75 2.73
CA VAL A 156 -4.35 -3.42 2.24
C VAL A 156 -5.64 -3.43 1.43
N ASN A 157 -5.92 -4.46 0.64
CA ASN A 157 -7.19 -4.57 -0.08
C ASN A 157 -8.38 -4.65 0.89
N ASP A 158 -8.27 -5.46 1.95
CA ASP A 158 -9.29 -5.60 2.98
C ASP A 158 -9.48 -4.27 3.72
N GLY A 159 -8.37 -3.61 4.11
CA GLY A 159 -8.42 -2.31 4.78
C GLY A 159 -9.02 -1.19 3.93
N ILE A 160 -8.69 -1.09 2.64
CA ILE A 160 -9.31 -0.10 1.74
C ILE A 160 -10.79 -0.43 1.53
N THR A 161 -11.15 -1.71 1.40
CA THR A 161 -12.56 -2.13 1.26
C THR A 161 -13.37 -1.74 2.49
N GLN A 162 -12.81 -1.96 3.69
CA GLN A 162 -13.40 -1.51 4.93
C GLN A 162 -13.53 0.03 4.96
N LYS A 163 -12.51 0.78 4.56
CA LYS A 163 -12.59 2.26 4.48
C LYS A 163 -13.66 2.76 3.52
N VAL A 164 -13.83 2.11 2.38
CA VAL A 164 -14.92 2.41 1.45
C VAL A 164 -16.28 2.19 2.13
N ALA A 165 -16.45 1.07 2.82
CA ALA A 165 -17.68 0.76 3.54
C ALA A 165 -17.97 1.80 4.65
N GLU A 166 -16.98 2.12 5.49
CA GLU A 166 -17.07 3.16 6.52
C GLU A 166 -17.48 4.52 5.94
N THR A 167 -16.88 4.91 4.80
CA THR A 167 -17.17 6.18 4.12
C THR A 167 -18.60 6.22 3.57
N ILE A 168 -19.09 5.09 3.02
CA ILE A 168 -20.46 4.97 2.53
C ILE A 168 -21.45 5.07 3.69
N THR A 169 -21.21 4.36 4.79
CA THR A 169 -22.04 4.42 6.00
C THR A 169 -22.08 5.84 6.57
N LEU A 170 -20.94 6.52 6.66
CA LEU A 170 -20.89 7.91 7.11
C LEU A 170 -21.69 8.83 6.19
N LYS A 171 -21.58 8.66 4.87
CA LYS A 171 -22.39 9.40 3.90
C LYS A 171 -23.90 9.18 4.11
N GLN A 172 -24.32 7.96 4.43
CA GLN A 172 -25.73 7.66 4.73
C GLN A 172 -26.19 8.37 6.00
N HIS A 173 -25.41 8.35 7.08
CA HIS A 173 -25.71 9.09 8.31
C HIS A 173 -25.82 10.61 8.07
N LEU A 174 -24.91 11.19 7.28
CA LEU A 174 -25.01 12.59 6.88
C LEU A 174 -26.30 12.87 6.08
N GLY A 175 -26.73 11.91 5.25
CA GLY A 175 -28.01 11.98 4.53
C GLY A 175 -29.22 12.02 5.46
N VAL A 176 -29.23 11.19 6.51
CA VAL A 176 -30.27 11.22 7.55
C VAL A 176 -30.26 12.55 8.29
N GLY A 177 -29.08 13.00 8.75
CA GLY A 177 -28.94 14.30 9.43
C GLY A 177 -29.35 15.50 8.56
N LEU A 178 -29.13 15.43 7.24
CA LEU A 178 -29.64 16.44 6.30
C LEU A 178 -31.18 16.46 6.27
N GLY A 179 -31.81 15.29 6.31
CA GLY A 179 -33.27 15.15 6.38
C GLY A 179 -33.85 15.71 7.68
N GLU A 180 -33.26 15.37 8.81
CA GLU A 180 -33.64 15.90 10.13
C GLU A 180 -33.48 17.42 10.19
N ASN A 181 -32.38 17.96 9.67
CA ASN A 181 -32.15 19.39 9.60
C ASN A 181 -33.19 20.09 8.72
N ARG A 182 -33.52 19.52 7.55
CA ARG A 182 -34.60 20.05 6.69
C ARG A 182 -35.94 20.07 7.44
N HIS A 183 -36.26 19.01 8.17
CA HIS A 183 -37.45 18.97 9.00
C HIS A 183 -37.42 20.03 10.12
N GLY A 184 -36.27 20.22 10.75
CA GLY A 184 -36.02 21.27 11.76
C GLY A 184 -36.27 22.67 11.21
N ILE A 185 -35.78 22.99 10.00
CA ILE A 185 -36.03 24.27 9.32
C ILE A 185 -37.52 24.48 9.12
N HIS A 186 -38.24 23.48 8.58
CA HIS A 186 -39.67 23.61 8.32
C HIS A 186 -40.47 23.78 9.60
N ARG A 187 -40.08 23.08 10.67
CA ARG A 187 -40.69 23.23 12.00
C ARG A 187 -40.46 24.63 12.56
N ALA A 188 -39.20 25.10 12.56
CA ALA A 188 -38.84 26.44 13.03
C ALA A 188 -39.55 27.54 12.23
N GLN A 189 -39.71 27.37 10.92
CA GLN A 189 -40.47 28.30 10.08
C GLN A 189 -41.94 28.37 10.51
N ARG A 190 -42.60 27.23 10.74
CA ARG A 190 -43.99 27.23 11.24
C ARG A 190 -44.13 27.92 12.60
N TRP A 191 -43.17 27.72 13.51
CA TRP A 191 -43.14 28.41 14.80
C TRP A 191 -42.94 29.92 14.65
N TYR A 192 -42.07 30.33 13.74
CA TYR A 192 -41.85 31.73 13.39
C TYR A 192 -43.15 32.36 12.87
N ASP A 193 -43.79 31.75 11.87
CA ASP A 193 -45.03 32.27 11.26
C ASP A 193 -46.18 32.36 12.28
N ALA A 194 -46.30 31.37 13.18
CA ALA A 194 -47.30 31.37 14.25
C ALA A 194 -47.04 32.48 15.29
N THR A 195 -45.77 32.71 15.63
CA THR A 195 -45.35 33.74 16.60
C THR A 195 -45.52 35.14 16.00
N ASP A 196 -45.21 35.31 14.71
CA ASP A 196 -45.43 36.56 13.98
C ASP A 196 -46.92 36.91 13.93
N LYS A 197 -47.78 35.92 13.62
CA LYS A 197 -49.23 36.09 13.66
C LYS A 197 -49.74 36.45 15.06
N ALA A 198 -49.25 35.78 16.11
CA ALA A 198 -49.60 36.08 17.50
C ALA A 198 -49.18 37.51 17.89
N ARG A 199 -47.99 37.94 17.47
CA ARG A 199 -47.50 39.30 17.67
C ARG A 199 -48.40 40.33 16.98
N GLY A 200 -48.84 40.04 15.75
CA GLY A 200 -49.81 40.87 15.04
C GLY A 200 -51.12 41.05 15.83
N TYR A 201 -51.61 39.99 16.47
CA TYR A 201 -52.78 40.09 17.35
C TYR A 201 -52.52 40.92 18.62
N THR A 202 -51.35 40.78 19.26
CA THR A 202 -51.02 41.56 20.47
C THR A 202 -50.80 43.04 20.21
N MET A 203 -50.24 43.39 19.04
CA MET A 203 -50.01 44.79 18.67
C MET A 203 -51.32 45.51 18.30
N GLY A 204 -52.37 44.75 17.94
CA GLY A 204 -53.65 45.30 17.57
C GLY A 204 -53.59 46.15 16.29
N PRO A 205 -54.57 47.04 16.06
CA PRO A 205 -54.56 47.96 14.93
C PRO A 205 -53.28 48.82 14.91
N VAL A 206 -52.49 48.70 13.85
CA VAL A 206 -51.18 49.37 13.71
C VAL A 206 -51.36 50.83 13.28
N ALA A 207 -52.48 51.16 12.62
CA ALA A 207 -52.84 52.52 12.24
C ALA A 207 -54.10 53.03 12.94
N TYR A 208 -54.17 54.35 13.15
CA TYR A 208 -55.33 55.02 13.76
C TYR A 208 -56.60 54.95 12.91
N SER A 209 -56.44 54.67 11.61
CA SER A 209 -57.51 54.34 10.67
C SER A 209 -58.18 53.01 10.97
N ASP A 210 -57.47 52.08 11.60
CA ASP A 210 -57.92 50.71 11.83
C ASP A 210 -58.76 50.60 13.12
N ILE A 211 -58.76 51.67 13.93
CA ILE A 211 -59.53 51.80 15.16
C ILE A 211 -60.95 52.25 14.83
N ALA A 212 -61.96 51.50 15.28
CA ALA A 212 -63.34 51.90 15.11
C ALA A 212 -63.60 53.24 15.81
N THR A 213 -64.54 54.05 15.29
CA THR A 213 -64.84 55.38 15.86
C THR A 213 -65.18 55.34 17.35
N ARG A 214 -65.65 54.21 17.87
CA ARG A 214 -65.98 53.98 19.29
C ARG A 214 -64.77 53.82 20.21
N GLU A 215 -63.62 53.39 19.68
CA GLU A 215 -62.42 53.01 20.44
C GLU A 215 -61.37 54.14 20.54
N ARG A 216 -61.61 55.26 19.86
CA ARG A 216 -60.67 56.39 19.83
C ARG A 216 -60.65 57.18 21.15
N LEU A 217 -59.46 57.29 21.74
CA LEU A 217 -59.21 57.97 23.02
C LEU A 217 -59.18 59.51 22.93
N ASP A 218 -59.15 60.08 21.71
CA ASP A 218 -59.09 61.52 21.46
C ASP A 218 -60.46 62.22 21.48
N ARG A 219 -61.55 61.44 21.54
CA ARG A 219 -62.92 61.94 21.46
C ARG A 219 -63.24 62.87 22.64
N PRO A 220 -63.93 64.01 22.41
CA PRO A 220 -64.25 64.98 23.47
C PRO A 220 -64.93 64.34 24.68
N MET A 221 -65.84 63.39 24.45
CA MET A 221 -66.59 62.70 25.50
C MET A 221 -65.70 61.77 26.35
N VAL A 222 -64.65 61.18 25.79
CA VAL A 222 -63.70 60.31 26.54
C VAL A 222 -62.78 61.16 27.42
N LYS A 223 -62.38 62.35 26.94
CA LYS A 223 -61.57 63.32 27.69
C LYS A 223 -62.31 63.92 28.89
N VAL A 224 -63.61 64.22 28.74
CA VAL A 224 -64.43 64.83 29.80
C VAL A 224 -64.78 63.84 30.90
N PHE A 225 -65.02 62.56 30.57
CA PHE A 225 -65.43 61.57 31.56
C PHE A 225 -64.29 60.73 32.16
N GLN A 226 -63.05 60.80 31.63
CA GLN A 226 -61.86 60.06 32.12
C GLN A 226 -62.15 58.61 32.55
N ARG A 227 -63.10 57.94 31.89
CA ARG A 227 -63.58 56.60 32.28
C ARG A 227 -62.59 55.48 31.92
N HIS A 228 -61.53 55.80 31.18
CA HIS A 228 -60.55 54.83 30.73
C HIS A 228 -59.14 55.25 31.16
N PRO A 229 -58.51 54.52 32.09
CA PRO A 229 -57.10 54.71 32.46
C PRO A 229 -56.15 54.25 31.33
N GLY A 230 -56.37 54.68 30.08
CA GLY A 230 -55.50 54.48 28.92
C GLY A 230 -54.68 53.17 28.91
N THR A 231 -53.38 53.28 28.63
CA THR A 231 -52.38 52.20 28.72
C THR A 231 -51.76 52.07 30.13
N GLN A 232 -52.33 52.72 31.14
CA GLN A 232 -51.80 52.76 32.51
C GLN A 232 -52.32 51.61 33.39
N LEU A 233 -53.14 50.74 32.82
CA LEU A 233 -53.62 49.52 33.47
C LEU A 233 -52.50 48.46 33.56
N PRO A 234 -52.41 47.71 34.68
CA PRO A 234 -51.41 46.65 34.82
C PRO A 234 -51.55 45.57 33.73
N GLU A 235 -52.78 45.27 33.30
CA GLU A 235 -53.05 44.32 32.21
C GLU A 235 -52.50 44.82 30.86
N ALA A 236 -52.60 46.13 30.60
CA ALA A 236 -52.03 46.72 29.39
C ALA A 236 -50.49 46.68 29.40
N GLN A 237 -49.87 46.87 30.57
CA GLN A 237 -48.42 46.71 30.75
C GLN A 237 -47.97 45.24 30.58
N GLU A 238 -48.78 44.27 30.98
CA GLU A 238 -48.51 42.85 30.72
C GLU A 238 -48.60 42.51 29.22
N ILE A 239 -49.58 43.05 28.50
CA ILE A 239 -49.69 42.86 27.04
C ILE A 239 -48.47 43.44 26.32
N ILE A 240 -48.03 44.65 26.68
CA ILE A 240 -46.82 45.27 26.11
C ILE A 240 -45.58 44.39 26.38
N ARG A 241 -45.38 43.96 27.63
CA ARG A 241 -44.28 43.06 28.00
C ARG A 241 -44.34 41.73 27.24
N SER A 242 -45.54 41.18 27.02
CA SER A 242 -45.72 39.96 26.23
C SER A 242 -45.35 40.18 24.75
N GLY A 243 -45.70 41.34 24.18
CA GLY A 243 -45.35 41.72 22.81
C GLY A 243 -43.84 41.82 22.60
N ASP A 244 -43.12 42.40 23.56
CA ASP A 244 -41.66 42.43 23.56
C ASP A 244 -41.05 41.02 23.64
N GLY A 245 -41.62 40.14 24.47
CA GLY A 245 -41.23 38.73 24.54
C GLY A 245 -41.43 37.99 23.21
N LEU A 246 -42.55 38.23 22.52
CA LEU A 246 -42.82 37.67 21.19
C LEU A 246 -41.82 38.18 20.14
N LEU A 247 -41.46 39.47 20.18
CA LEU A 247 -40.45 40.05 19.29
C LEU A 247 -39.07 39.41 19.51
N GLN A 248 -38.67 39.21 20.77
CA GLN A 248 -37.42 38.52 21.11
C GLN A 248 -37.44 37.07 20.61
N SER A 249 -38.55 36.35 20.81
CA SER A 249 -38.74 34.98 20.30
C SER A 249 -38.65 34.90 18.78
N LEU A 250 -39.26 35.86 18.06
CA LEU A 250 -39.21 35.96 16.62
C LEU A 250 -37.79 36.22 16.09
N SER A 251 -37.05 37.11 16.76
CA SER A 251 -35.63 37.35 16.45
C SER A 251 -34.77 36.10 16.71
N ALA A 252 -34.99 35.39 17.82
CA ALA A 252 -34.28 34.16 18.15
C ALA A 252 -34.57 33.03 17.15
N THR A 253 -35.84 32.80 16.82
CA THR A 253 -36.25 31.78 15.84
C THR A 253 -35.72 32.07 14.44
N SER A 254 -35.73 33.34 14.00
CA SER A 254 -35.10 33.75 12.74
C SER A 254 -33.60 33.42 12.70
N ARG A 255 -32.86 33.75 13.77
CA ARG A 255 -31.43 33.39 13.88
C ARG A 255 -31.23 31.87 13.83
N ASN A 256 -32.05 31.11 14.53
CA ASN A 256 -31.99 29.64 14.52
C ASN A 256 -32.24 29.06 13.12
N ILE A 257 -33.22 29.59 12.37
CA ILE A 257 -33.45 29.20 10.97
C ILE A 257 -32.20 29.48 10.12
N GLY A 258 -31.54 30.63 10.32
CA GLY A 258 -30.28 30.97 9.66
C GLY A 258 -29.17 29.94 9.94
N LEU A 259 -28.98 29.56 11.21
CA LEU A 259 -28.00 28.54 11.61
C LEU A 259 -28.30 27.17 11.00
N LEU A 260 -29.56 26.76 10.98
CA LEU A 260 -29.99 25.50 10.37
C LEU A 260 -29.76 25.49 8.84
N LYS A 261 -30.00 26.62 8.16
CA LYS A 261 -29.66 26.77 6.72
C LYS A 261 -28.16 26.66 6.47
N LEU A 262 -27.33 27.27 7.34
CA LEU A 262 -25.87 27.14 7.25
C LEU A 262 -25.41 25.70 7.46
N SER A 263 -25.94 25.00 8.47
CA SER A 263 -25.62 23.59 8.69
C SER A 263 -26.10 22.71 7.53
N GLN A 264 -27.24 23.04 6.89
CA GLN A 264 -27.73 22.34 5.71
C GLN A 264 -26.74 22.42 4.54
N LEU A 265 -26.15 23.60 4.32
CA LEU A 265 -25.14 23.80 3.29
C LEU A 265 -23.86 23.01 3.60
N ARG A 266 -23.43 22.99 4.87
CA ARG A 266 -22.28 22.17 5.31
C ARG A 266 -22.53 20.68 5.07
N LEU A 267 -23.67 20.14 5.53
CA LEU A 267 -24.04 18.73 5.34
C LEU A 267 -24.07 18.33 3.86
N ARG A 268 -24.63 19.17 2.97
CA ARG A 268 -24.62 18.90 1.52
C ARG A 268 -23.21 18.81 0.96
N ASN A 269 -22.33 19.73 1.36
CA ASN A 269 -20.94 19.73 0.93
C ASN A 269 -20.19 18.50 1.45
N ASP A 270 -20.43 18.10 2.69
CA ASP A 270 -19.80 16.93 3.29
C ASP A 270 -20.29 15.63 2.62
N ILE A 271 -21.58 15.51 2.31
CA ILE A 271 -22.13 14.39 1.52
C ILE A 271 -21.45 14.30 0.14
N LYS A 272 -21.26 15.44 -0.53
CA LYS A 272 -20.56 15.49 -1.83
C LYS A 272 -19.10 15.09 -1.68
N GLY A 273 -18.41 15.60 -0.66
CA GLY A 273 -17.03 15.23 -0.33
C GLY A 273 -16.86 13.73 -0.12
N LYS A 274 -17.66 13.16 0.78
CA LYS A 274 -17.65 11.72 1.08
C LYS A 274 -18.01 10.86 -0.13
N GLY A 275 -18.93 11.33 -0.97
CA GLY A 275 -19.27 10.67 -2.23
C GLY A 275 -18.09 10.58 -3.20
N LEU A 276 -17.32 11.67 -3.36
CA LEU A 276 -16.13 11.67 -4.19
C LEU A 276 -15.01 10.80 -3.60
N ALA A 277 -14.80 10.86 -2.29
CA ALA A 277 -13.79 10.04 -1.61
C ALA A 277 -14.05 8.54 -1.78
N SER A 278 -15.28 8.09 -1.53
CA SER A 278 -15.70 6.70 -1.78
C SER A 278 -15.50 6.27 -3.24
N SER A 279 -15.75 7.17 -4.20
CA SER A 279 -15.52 6.90 -5.63
C SER A 279 -14.04 6.74 -5.96
N VAL A 280 -13.17 7.58 -5.40
CA VAL A 280 -11.72 7.50 -5.56
C VAL A 280 -11.19 6.19 -4.98
N ASP A 281 -11.55 5.87 -3.74
CA ASP A 281 -11.08 4.65 -3.07
C ASP A 281 -11.60 3.39 -3.79
N SER A 282 -12.85 3.40 -4.27
CA SER A 282 -13.39 2.32 -5.11
C SER A 282 -12.64 2.17 -6.44
N SER A 283 -12.18 3.28 -7.03
CA SER A 283 -11.37 3.27 -8.26
C SER A 283 -9.97 2.72 -8.00
N ILE A 284 -9.40 2.99 -6.83
CA ILE A 284 -8.12 2.42 -6.38
C ILE A 284 -8.25 0.90 -6.24
N ILE A 285 -9.30 0.39 -5.59
CA ILE A 285 -9.56 -1.05 -5.49
C ILE A 285 -9.64 -1.69 -6.89
N ARG A 286 -10.41 -1.08 -7.81
CA ARG A 286 -10.52 -1.57 -9.20
C ARG A 286 -9.18 -1.55 -9.93
N LEU A 287 -8.39 -0.48 -9.79
CA LEU A 287 -7.07 -0.39 -10.37
C LEU A 287 -6.13 -1.47 -9.83
N ARG A 288 -6.16 -1.71 -8.52
CA ARG A 288 -5.37 -2.75 -7.84
C ARG A 288 -5.75 -4.15 -8.33
N ARG A 289 -7.05 -4.45 -8.47
CA ARG A 289 -7.53 -5.72 -9.06
C ARG A 289 -7.18 -5.89 -10.54
N ARG A 290 -7.15 -4.80 -11.31
CA ARG A 290 -6.73 -4.86 -12.72
C ARG A 290 -5.23 -5.04 -12.88
N LYS A 291 -4.45 -4.42 -11.99
CA LYS A 291 -2.98 -4.50 -11.99
C LYS A 291 -2.43 -5.68 -11.19
N SER A 292 -3.26 -6.39 -10.45
CA SER A 292 -2.86 -7.68 -9.89
C SER A 292 -2.60 -8.65 -11.04
N ASP A 293 -1.55 -9.45 -10.87
CA ASP A 293 -1.10 -10.41 -11.85
C ASP A 293 -2.27 -11.32 -12.26
N HIS A 294 -2.58 -11.43 -13.55
CA HIS A 294 -3.82 -12.05 -14.06
C HIS A 294 -3.84 -13.57 -13.83
N ARG A 295 -2.70 -14.11 -13.38
CA ARG A 295 -2.56 -15.48 -12.87
C ARG A 295 -3.21 -15.70 -11.50
N TRP A 296 -3.56 -14.64 -10.77
CA TRP A 296 -4.14 -14.73 -9.43
C TRP A 296 -5.66 -14.95 -9.41
N THR A 297 -6.35 -14.87 -10.55
CA THR A 297 -7.78 -15.20 -10.66
C THR A 297 -8.04 -16.62 -11.17
N LEU A 298 -6.98 -17.44 -11.29
CA LEU A 298 -7.06 -18.87 -11.64
C LEU A 298 -6.63 -19.77 -10.48
N GLY A 299 -6.80 -19.32 -9.23
CA GLY A 299 -6.73 -20.17 -8.04
C GLY A 299 -8.15 -20.50 -7.58
N GLU A 300 -8.49 -21.78 -7.57
CA GLU A 300 -9.81 -22.39 -7.25
C GLU A 300 -10.79 -22.60 -8.42
N ALA A 301 -10.26 -23.03 -9.57
CA ALA A 301 -11.03 -23.89 -10.47
C ALA A 301 -10.08 -24.97 -11.02
N PHE A 302 -9.69 -25.92 -10.16
CA PHE A 302 -9.42 -27.35 -10.40
C PHE A 302 -8.95 -27.98 -9.08
#